data_AF-A0A2H0LWH7-F1
#
_entry.id   AF-A0A2H0LWH7-F1
#
_cell.length_a   1.000
_cell.length_b   1.000
_cell.length_c   1.000
_cell.angle_alpha   90.00
_cell.angle_beta   90.00
_cell.angle_gamma   90.00
#
_symmetry.space_group_name_H-M   'P 1'
#
loop_
_entity.id
_entity.type
_entity.pdbx_description
1 polymer ?
#
loop_
_entity_poly.entity_id
_entity_poly.type
_entity_poly.pdbx_seq_one_letter_code
_entity_poly.pdbx_strand_id
1 'polypeptide(L)'
;MDKFIHNYTRFIVKNKNFILCLSVAFVLFDYSNLWAERLAESETTIPFRPVDGGQGGLNPDTLFQANRVSILKESIKHDSRFFTGIMAYAAVRENDFTLCDNIDNAGICKKMAKDMMASRDLAEGKCEKMSSEVKLFCSNMNICDNLSGWQNNLCEAYNQGDLFLMRKAQSSSGFCREIRQGRDCDKWDESETREIIAAYQGFKYYSSKKACEKYTQGLEGHRAYICDVMFDTYELGDILDNIAMDIAYYMLAGQSKDNSICQNIKGEDLRTKCFSSSRKKFENFW
;
A
#
# COMPACT_ATOMS: atom_id res chain seq x y z
N MET A 1 24.76 -44.47 -25.68
CA MET A 1 24.11 -43.15 -25.59
C MET A 1 23.46 -42.93 -24.22
N ASP A 2 22.88 -43.96 -23.61
CA ASP A 2 22.16 -43.83 -22.32
C ASP A 2 23.02 -43.57 -21.08
N LYS A 3 24.31 -43.93 -21.09
CA LYS A 3 25.24 -43.59 -19.99
C LYS A 3 25.69 -42.12 -19.98
N PHE A 4 25.59 -41.41 -21.10
CA PHE A 4 25.99 -40.00 -21.19
C PHE A 4 24.88 -39.09 -20.64
N ILE A 5 23.62 -39.43 -20.93
CA ILE A 5 22.44 -38.72 -20.43
C ILE A 5 22.34 -38.86 -18.90
N HIS A 6 22.63 -40.03 -18.34
CA HIS A 6 22.53 -40.24 -16.89
C HIS A 6 23.59 -39.48 -16.07
N ASN A 7 24.78 -39.22 -16.65
CA ASN A 7 25.81 -38.41 -16.01
C ASN A 7 25.59 -36.89 -16.18
N TYR A 8 24.96 -36.46 -17.29
CA TYR A 8 24.64 -35.05 -17.51
C TYR A 8 23.54 -34.54 -16.55
N THR A 9 22.54 -35.38 -16.26
CA THR A 9 21.46 -35.01 -15.32
C THR A 9 21.95 -34.90 -13.88
N ARG A 10 22.98 -35.67 -13.47
CA ARG A 10 23.60 -35.52 -12.13
C ARG A 10 24.47 -34.27 -11.98
N PHE A 11 25.02 -33.74 -13.07
CA PHE A 11 25.81 -32.50 -13.03
C PHE A 11 24.90 -31.27 -12.88
N ILE A 12 23.72 -31.28 -13.50
CA ILE A 12 22.74 -30.18 -13.42
C ILE A 12 22.09 -30.07 -12.04
N VAL A 13 21.91 -31.18 -11.30
CA VAL A 13 21.29 -31.15 -9.97
C VAL A 13 22.23 -30.63 -8.88
N LYS A 14 23.56 -30.70 -9.07
CA LYS A 14 24.54 -30.24 -8.06
C LYS A 14 24.93 -28.75 -8.16
N ASN A 15 24.45 -28.01 -9.16
CA ASN A 15 24.90 -26.63 -9.41
C ASN A 15 23.76 -25.60 -9.56
N LYS A 16 22.61 -25.83 -8.91
CA LYS A 16 21.50 -24.86 -8.90
C LYS A 16 21.86 -23.51 -8.26
N ASN A 17 22.84 -23.45 -7.37
CA ASN A 17 23.31 -22.19 -6.77
C ASN A 17 24.25 -21.38 -7.68
N PHE A 18 24.90 -22.01 -8.67
CA PHE A 18 25.80 -21.30 -9.57
C PHE A 18 25.06 -20.62 -10.73
N ILE A 19 23.98 -21.24 -11.21
CA ILE A 19 23.11 -20.66 -12.25
C ILE A 19 22.29 -19.49 -11.69
N LEU A 20 21.85 -19.55 -10.42
CA LEU A 20 21.17 -18.43 -9.79
C LEU A 20 22.06 -17.18 -9.63
N CYS A 21 23.36 -17.36 -9.33
CA CYS A 21 24.29 -16.24 -9.21
C CYS A 21 24.61 -15.56 -10.56
N LEU A 22 24.61 -16.31 -11.66
CA LEU A 22 24.87 -15.75 -13.00
C LEU A 22 23.65 -15.03 -13.59
N SER A 23 22.42 -15.48 -13.29
CA SER A 23 21.20 -14.78 -13.70
C SER A 23 20.97 -13.46 -12.94
N VAL A 24 21.39 -13.38 -11.67
CA VAL A 24 21.30 -12.13 -10.88
C VAL A 24 22.38 -11.12 -11.32
N ALA A 25 23.56 -11.59 -11.72
CA ALA A 25 24.61 -10.70 -12.24
C ALA A 25 24.26 -10.09 -13.60
N PHE A 26 23.57 -10.81 -14.48
CA PHE A 26 23.13 -10.27 -15.79
C PHE A 26 21.98 -9.25 -15.64
N VAL A 27 21.03 -9.48 -14.73
CA VAL A 27 19.93 -8.53 -14.48
C VAL A 27 20.44 -7.23 -13.82
N LEU A 28 21.50 -7.30 -13.00
CA LEU A 28 22.10 -6.11 -12.38
C LEU A 28 23.01 -5.32 -13.35
N PHE A 29 23.55 -5.95 -14.40
CA PHE A 29 24.40 -5.28 -15.38
C PHE A 29 23.58 -4.58 -16.49
N ASP A 30 22.40 -5.12 -16.86
CA ASP A 30 21.48 -4.44 -17.78
C ASP A 30 20.74 -3.26 -17.12
N TYR A 31 20.42 -3.34 -15.83
CA TYR A 31 19.73 -2.26 -15.12
C TYR A 31 20.59 -1.00 -14.92
N SER A 32 21.91 -1.13 -14.80
CA SER A 32 22.80 0.02 -14.61
C SER A 32 23.04 0.82 -15.90
N ASN A 33 23.01 0.16 -17.06
CA ASN A 33 23.13 0.83 -18.37
C ASN A 33 21.82 1.51 -18.80
N LEU A 34 20.65 0.91 -18.52
CA LEU A 34 19.34 1.52 -18.80
C LEU A 34 19.06 2.80 -17.99
N TRP A 35 19.63 2.91 -16.79
CA TRP A 35 19.54 4.12 -15.96
C TRP A 35 20.52 5.22 -16.40
N ALA A 36 21.71 4.86 -16.89
CA ALA A 36 22.67 5.82 -17.41
C ALA A 36 22.17 6.47 -18.72
N GLU A 37 21.52 5.71 -19.61
CA GLU A 37 20.92 6.23 -20.84
C GLU A 37 19.68 7.10 -20.56
N ARG A 38 18.81 6.74 -19.60
CA ARG A 38 17.65 7.58 -19.24
C ARG A 38 18.02 8.89 -18.54
N LEU A 39 19.09 8.91 -17.75
CA LEU A 39 19.59 10.16 -17.17
C LEU A 39 20.19 11.08 -18.24
N ALA A 40 20.87 10.52 -19.25
CA ALA A 40 21.38 11.27 -20.40
C ALA A 40 20.28 11.80 -21.34
N GLU A 41 19.16 11.08 -21.48
CA GLU A 41 18.01 11.53 -22.29
C GLU A 41 17.10 12.55 -21.57
N SER A 42 17.17 12.63 -20.23
CA SER A 42 16.43 13.65 -19.46
C SER A 42 17.09 15.04 -19.44
N GLU A 43 18.29 15.19 -20.03
CA GLU A 43 18.89 16.49 -20.36
C GLU A 43 18.23 17.13 -21.60
N THR A 44 16.90 17.03 -21.71
CA THR A 44 16.12 18.01 -22.49
C THR A 44 16.24 19.35 -21.77
N THR A 45 17.18 20.14 -22.25
CA THR A 45 17.34 21.57 -21.98
C THR A 45 15.98 22.27 -22.10
N ILE A 46 15.33 22.50 -20.96
CA ILE A 46 14.18 23.40 -20.87
C ILE A 46 14.69 24.78 -21.29
N PRO A 47 14.18 25.40 -22.36
CA PRO A 47 14.63 26.72 -22.77
C PRO A 47 14.28 27.72 -21.68
N PHE A 48 15.31 28.22 -21.00
CA PHE A 48 15.23 29.33 -20.06
C PHE A 48 14.74 30.56 -20.83
N ARG A 49 13.45 30.91 -20.69
CA ARG A 49 12.98 32.25 -20.99
C ARG A 49 13.34 33.13 -19.81
N PRO A 50 14.22 34.14 -19.95
CA PRO A 50 14.38 35.14 -18.93
C PRO A 50 13.06 35.90 -18.81
N VAL A 51 12.43 35.80 -17.65
CA VAL A 51 11.27 36.62 -17.28
C VAL A 51 11.84 37.94 -16.80
N ASP A 52 11.69 38.99 -17.61
CA ASP A 52 12.03 40.35 -17.23
C ASP A 52 11.13 40.83 -16.08
N GLY A 53 11.76 41.39 -15.05
CA GLY A 53 11.16 42.48 -14.27
C GLY A 53 10.30 42.09 -13.06
N GLY A 54 10.90 41.44 -12.06
CA GLY A 54 10.34 41.38 -10.71
C GLY A 54 11.35 40.85 -9.71
N GLN A 55 11.99 41.75 -8.94
CA GLN A 55 12.89 41.38 -7.84
C GLN A 55 12.11 40.71 -6.70
N GLY A 56 11.87 39.41 -6.89
CA GLY A 56 11.34 38.47 -5.91
C GLY A 56 11.84 37.07 -6.27
N GLY A 57 13.11 36.96 -6.68
CA GLY A 57 13.72 35.69 -7.02
C GLY A 57 13.65 34.75 -5.84
N LEU A 58 13.02 33.60 -6.02
CA LEU A 58 13.06 32.50 -5.05
C LEU A 58 14.52 32.21 -4.71
N ASN A 59 14.83 32.09 -3.43
CA ASN A 59 16.17 31.70 -2.96
C ASN A 59 16.61 30.43 -3.73
N PRO A 60 17.81 30.39 -4.32
CA PRO A 60 18.34 29.23 -5.05
C PRO A 60 18.18 27.90 -4.29
N ASP A 61 18.30 27.94 -2.95
CA ASP A 61 18.11 26.76 -2.10
C ASP A 61 16.66 26.23 -2.16
N THR A 62 15.68 27.13 -2.23
CA THR A 62 14.25 26.79 -2.34
C THR A 62 13.93 26.17 -3.70
N LEU A 63 14.53 26.68 -4.78
CA LEU A 63 14.35 26.12 -6.12
C LEU A 63 14.96 24.72 -6.22
N PHE A 64 16.15 24.52 -5.64
CA PHE A 64 16.80 23.22 -5.59
C PHE A 64 15.99 22.20 -4.79
N GLN A 65 15.47 22.59 -3.62
CA GLN A 65 14.58 21.76 -2.81
C GLN A 65 13.31 21.37 -3.58
N ALA A 66 12.65 22.33 -4.25
CA ALA A 66 11.44 22.08 -5.03
C ALA A 66 11.68 21.06 -6.16
N ASN A 67 12.80 21.19 -6.88
CA ASN A 67 13.14 20.24 -7.94
C ASN A 67 13.38 18.82 -7.38
N ARG A 68 14.10 18.71 -6.25
CA ARG A 68 14.32 17.40 -5.61
C ARG A 68 13.04 16.76 -5.11
N VAL A 69 12.14 17.54 -4.53
CA VAL A 69 10.82 17.05 -4.10
C VAL A 69 10.03 16.53 -5.29
N SER A 70 10.04 17.25 -6.42
CA SER A 70 9.37 16.81 -7.65
C SER A 70 9.91 15.48 -8.16
N ILE A 71 11.24 15.30 -8.19
CA ILE A 71 11.88 14.05 -8.62
C ILE A 71 11.50 12.89 -7.68
N LEU A 72 11.58 13.12 -6.36
CA LEU A 72 11.21 12.12 -5.36
C LEU A 72 9.73 11.73 -5.46
N LYS A 73 8.83 12.72 -5.64
CA LYS A 73 7.39 12.51 -5.79
C LYS A 73 7.10 11.55 -6.93
N GLU A 74 7.68 11.76 -8.10
CA GLU A 74 7.47 10.89 -9.26
C GLU A 74 8.08 9.50 -9.06
N SER A 75 9.26 9.40 -8.43
CA SER A 75 9.85 8.10 -8.07
C SER A 75 8.98 7.29 -7.09
N ILE A 76 8.37 7.94 -6.09
CA ILE A 76 7.48 7.31 -5.09
C ILE A 76 6.26 6.66 -5.76
N LYS A 77 5.71 7.30 -6.80
CA LYS A 77 4.53 6.79 -7.51
C LYS A 77 4.77 5.46 -8.23
N HIS A 78 6.01 5.20 -8.66
CA HIS A 78 6.35 4.05 -9.48
C HIS A 78 6.98 2.88 -8.69
N ASP A 79 7.91 3.15 -7.77
CA ASP A 79 8.82 2.13 -7.22
C ASP A 79 8.57 1.82 -5.72
N SER A 80 7.52 2.36 -5.14
CA SER A 80 7.26 2.19 -3.72
C SER A 80 6.22 1.11 -3.45
N ARG A 81 6.57 0.09 -2.66
CA ARG A 81 5.60 -0.87 -2.08
C ARG A 81 4.45 -0.17 -1.31
N PHE A 82 4.55 1.13 -1.05
CA PHE A 82 3.79 1.95 -0.10
C PHE A 82 2.65 2.44 -0.91
N PHE A 83 3.04 3.02 -2.04
CA PHE A 83 2.17 3.43 -3.08
C PHE A 83 1.39 2.24 -3.63
N THR A 84 1.94 1.01 -3.64
CA THR A 84 1.13 -0.20 -3.90
C THR A 84 -0.10 -0.31 -3.00
N GLY A 85 0.05 -0.10 -1.68
CA GLY A 85 -1.07 -0.13 -0.74
C GLY A 85 -2.02 1.06 -0.92
N ILE A 86 -1.48 2.26 -1.10
CA ILE A 86 -2.25 3.48 -1.39
C ILE A 86 -3.08 3.33 -2.67
N MET A 87 -2.50 2.81 -3.74
CA MET A 87 -3.18 2.57 -5.01
C MET A 87 -4.22 1.47 -4.90
N ALA A 88 -4.02 0.47 -4.03
CA ALA A 88 -5.06 -0.52 -3.76
C ALA A 88 -6.29 0.13 -3.10
N TYR A 89 -6.10 1.06 -2.16
CA TYR A 89 -7.19 1.84 -1.58
C TYR A 89 -7.90 2.71 -2.61
N ALA A 90 -7.13 3.39 -3.47
CA ALA A 90 -7.64 4.20 -4.57
C ALA A 90 -8.52 3.38 -5.53
N ALA A 91 -8.05 2.19 -5.91
CA ALA A 91 -8.78 1.25 -6.76
C ALA A 91 -10.12 0.82 -6.14
N VAL A 92 -10.16 0.61 -4.81
CA VAL A 92 -11.39 0.24 -4.11
C VAL A 92 -12.37 1.39 -4.05
N ARG A 93 -11.88 2.61 -3.79
CA ARG A 93 -12.69 3.83 -3.77
C ARG A 93 -13.40 4.05 -5.09
N GLU A 94 -12.63 4.11 -6.18
CA GLU A 94 -13.16 4.38 -7.53
C GLU A 94 -13.81 3.15 -8.17
N ASN A 95 -13.71 1.98 -7.53
CA ASN A 95 -14.14 0.70 -8.08
C ASN A 95 -13.50 0.42 -9.46
N ASP A 96 -12.22 0.78 -9.59
CA ASP A 96 -11.43 0.66 -10.81
C ASP A 96 -10.06 0.02 -10.52
N PHE A 97 -9.93 -1.27 -10.84
CA PHE A 97 -8.68 -2.02 -10.64
C PHE A 97 -7.59 -1.69 -11.66
N THR A 98 -7.89 -0.92 -12.73
CA THR A 98 -6.88 -0.51 -13.72
C THR A 98 -5.92 0.53 -13.14
N LEU A 99 -6.30 1.21 -12.05
CA LEU A 99 -5.40 2.07 -11.27
C LEU A 99 -4.16 1.33 -10.74
N CYS A 100 -4.22 0.00 -10.60
CA CYS A 100 -3.08 -0.82 -10.22
C CYS A 100 -2.15 -1.21 -11.39
N ASP A 101 -2.47 -0.90 -12.65
CA ASP A 101 -1.74 -1.45 -13.81
C ASP A 101 -0.37 -0.81 -14.04
N ASN A 102 -0.18 0.44 -13.60
CA ASN A 102 1.00 1.25 -13.89
C ASN A 102 2.03 1.29 -12.73
N ILE A 103 1.92 0.35 -11.78
CA ILE A 103 2.86 0.23 -10.66
C ILE A 103 3.64 -1.09 -10.74
N ASP A 104 4.88 -1.10 -10.27
CA ASP A 104 5.77 -2.27 -10.39
C ASP A 104 5.23 -3.53 -9.69
N ASN A 105 4.34 -3.36 -8.71
CA ASN A 105 3.73 -4.45 -7.95
C ASN A 105 2.23 -4.59 -8.23
N ALA A 106 1.80 -4.40 -9.49
CA ALA A 106 0.41 -4.45 -9.93
C ALA A 106 -0.38 -5.67 -9.39
N GLY A 107 0.25 -6.86 -9.39
CA GLY A 107 -0.38 -8.09 -8.88
C GLY A 107 -0.71 -8.02 -7.39
N ILE A 108 0.17 -7.42 -6.58
CA ILE A 108 -0.04 -7.23 -5.13
C ILE A 108 -1.14 -6.18 -4.90
N CYS A 109 -1.09 -5.04 -5.61
CA CYS A 109 -2.12 -4.01 -5.54
C CYS A 109 -3.51 -4.56 -5.86
N LYS A 110 -3.66 -5.28 -6.98
CA LYS A 110 -4.95 -5.89 -7.35
C LYS A 110 -5.43 -6.91 -6.33
N LYS A 111 -4.52 -7.69 -5.72
CA LYS A 111 -4.88 -8.63 -4.66
C LYS A 111 -5.39 -7.89 -3.43
N MET A 112 -4.65 -6.92 -2.92
CA MET A 112 -5.06 -6.10 -1.78
C MET A 112 -6.40 -5.38 -2.04
N ALA A 113 -6.55 -4.80 -3.23
CA ALA A 113 -7.79 -4.13 -3.63
C ALA A 113 -8.98 -5.10 -3.68
N LYS A 114 -8.80 -6.33 -4.16
CA LYS A 114 -9.85 -7.36 -4.15
C LYS A 114 -10.23 -7.77 -2.72
N ASP A 115 -9.24 -7.99 -1.86
CA ASP A 115 -9.47 -8.36 -0.47
C ASP A 115 -10.25 -7.24 0.25
N MET A 116 -9.91 -5.97 0.00
CA MET A 116 -10.60 -4.82 0.57
C MET A 116 -11.99 -4.56 -0.06
N MET A 117 -12.16 -4.87 -1.36
CA MET A 117 -13.47 -4.82 -2.02
C MET A 117 -14.46 -5.81 -1.38
N ALA A 118 -13.98 -6.96 -0.91
CA ALA A 118 -14.83 -7.89 -0.16
C ALA A 118 -15.35 -7.25 1.14
N SER A 119 -14.51 -6.49 1.87
CA SER A 119 -14.94 -5.72 3.04
C SER A 119 -15.98 -4.65 2.69
N ARG A 120 -15.80 -3.96 1.55
CA ARG A 120 -16.80 -3.01 1.02
C ARG A 120 -18.12 -3.70 0.72
N ASP A 121 -18.10 -4.78 -0.05
CA ASP A 121 -19.31 -5.50 -0.43
C ASP A 121 -20.05 -6.08 0.79
N LEU A 122 -19.32 -6.54 1.82
CA LEU A 122 -19.91 -6.93 3.10
C LEU A 122 -20.59 -5.75 3.79
N ALA A 123 -19.88 -4.63 3.93
CA ALA A 123 -20.39 -3.44 4.61
C ALA A 123 -21.63 -2.83 3.92
N GLU A 124 -21.67 -2.87 2.59
CA GLU A 124 -22.76 -2.37 1.76
C GLU A 124 -23.88 -3.41 1.54
N GLY A 125 -23.76 -4.62 2.10
CA GLY A 125 -24.77 -5.68 1.99
C GLY A 125 -24.92 -6.29 0.60
N LYS A 126 -23.89 -6.24 -0.25
CA LYS A 126 -23.87 -6.78 -1.62
C LYS A 126 -23.64 -8.30 -1.65
N CYS A 127 -24.43 -9.03 -0.87
CA CYS A 127 -24.22 -10.47 -0.63
C CYS A 127 -24.39 -11.35 -1.87
N GLU A 128 -25.16 -10.90 -2.87
CA GLU A 128 -25.44 -11.67 -4.10
C GLU A 128 -24.20 -11.94 -4.97
N LYS A 129 -23.15 -11.12 -4.83
CA LYS A 129 -21.91 -11.24 -5.60
C LYS A 129 -20.88 -12.18 -4.96
N MET A 130 -21.19 -12.74 -3.80
CA MET A 130 -20.28 -13.55 -2.99
C MET A 130 -20.48 -15.04 -3.22
N SER A 131 -19.50 -15.86 -2.84
CA SER A 131 -19.66 -17.33 -2.84
C SER A 131 -20.80 -17.76 -1.91
N SER A 132 -21.36 -18.94 -2.13
CA SER A 132 -22.49 -19.50 -1.34
C SER A 132 -22.28 -19.42 0.18
N GLU A 133 -21.09 -19.77 0.64
CA GLU A 133 -20.69 -19.80 2.04
C GLU A 133 -20.62 -18.39 2.64
N VAL A 134 -20.02 -17.45 1.89
CA VAL A 134 -19.88 -16.06 2.31
C VAL A 134 -21.21 -15.31 2.21
N LYS A 135 -22.07 -15.68 1.26
CA LYS A 135 -23.41 -15.11 1.08
C LYS A 135 -24.30 -15.37 2.30
N LEU A 136 -24.26 -16.57 2.89
CA LEU A 136 -24.99 -16.87 4.12
C LEU A 136 -24.51 -16.01 5.29
N PHE A 137 -23.18 -15.87 5.43
CA PHE A 137 -22.58 -14.99 6.43
C PHE A 137 -23.01 -13.53 6.23
N CYS A 138 -22.83 -13.00 5.01
CA CYS A 138 -23.19 -11.63 4.65
C CYS A 138 -24.66 -11.32 4.94
N SER A 139 -25.57 -12.22 4.56
CA SER A 139 -27.02 -12.04 4.73
C SER A 139 -27.45 -11.99 6.21
N ASN A 140 -26.63 -12.55 7.11
CA ASN A 140 -26.90 -12.58 8.55
C ASN A 140 -26.03 -11.59 9.33
N MET A 141 -25.26 -10.71 8.69
CA MET A 141 -24.40 -9.77 9.42
C MET A 141 -25.16 -8.79 10.32
N ASN A 142 -26.46 -8.57 10.10
CA ASN A 142 -27.27 -7.74 10.99
C ASN A 142 -27.85 -8.52 12.19
N ILE A 143 -27.74 -9.84 12.20
CA ILE A 143 -28.30 -10.74 13.23
C ILE A 143 -27.26 -11.83 13.52
N CYS A 144 -26.20 -11.47 14.26
CA CYS A 144 -25.08 -12.36 14.53
C CYS A 144 -25.46 -13.64 15.29
N ASP A 145 -26.58 -13.63 16.01
CA ASP A 145 -27.10 -14.77 16.78
C ASP A 145 -27.53 -15.95 15.88
N ASN A 146 -27.81 -15.69 14.60
CA ASN A 146 -28.13 -16.74 13.63
C ASN A 146 -26.89 -17.48 13.10
N LEU A 147 -25.70 -16.97 13.43
CA LEU A 147 -24.43 -17.55 13.02
C LEU A 147 -23.84 -18.37 14.17
N SER A 148 -22.91 -19.27 13.87
CA SER A 148 -22.27 -20.09 14.90
C SER A 148 -20.74 -20.12 14.77
N GLY A 149 -20.07 -20.41 15.87
CA GLY A 149 -18.61 -20.56 15.91
C GLY A 149 -17.87 -19.30 15.44
N TRP A 150 -17.00 -19.46 14.44
CA TRP A 150 -16.18 -18.36 13.94
C TRP A 150 -16.98 -17.26 13.25
N GLN A 151 -18.11 -17.63 12.62
CA GLN A 151 -18.97 -16.69 11.89
C GLN A 151 -19.66 -15.71 12.84
N ASN A 152 -20.16 -16.19 13.98
CA ASN A 152 -20.74 -15.32 15.01
C ASN A 152 -19.68 -14.36 15.57
N ASN A 153 -18.50 -14.86 15.97
CA ASN A 153 -17.41 -13.99 16.44
C ASN A 153 -17.01 -12.94 15.38
N LEU A 154 -16.94 -13.32 14.10
CA LEU A 154 -16.59 -12.40 13.01
C LEU A 154 -17.67 -11.34 12.79
N CYS A 155 -18.95 -11.74 12.83
CA CYS A 155 -20.09 -10.83 12.72
C CYS A 155 -20.10 -9.81 13.85
N GLU A 156 -19.95 -10.26 15.10
CA GLU A 156 -19.89 -9.39 16.27
C GLU A 156 -18.68 -8.44 16.18
N ALA A 157 -17.53 -8.96 15.76
CA ALA A 157 -16.34 -8.15 15.53
C ALA A 157 -16.57 -7.01 14.54
N TYR A 158 -17.19 -7.30 13.39
CA TYR A 158 -17.55 -6.27 12.41
C TYR A 158 -18.62 -5.31 12.94
N ASN A 159 -19.61 -5.77 13.70
CA ASN A 159 -20.67 -4.92 14.19
C ASN A 159 -20.24 -3.98 15.33
N GLN A 160 -19.39 -4.47 16.21
CA GLN A 160 -18.92 -3.74 17.39
C GLN A 160 -17.56 -3.08 17.16
N GLY A 161 -16.86 -3.42 16.07
CA GLY A 161 -15.47 -3.04 15.85
C GLY A 161 -14.51 -3.69 16.85
N ASP A 162 -14.83 -4.90 17.32
CA ASP A 162 -14.03 -5.62 18.30
C ASP A 162 -12.85 -6.36 17.61
N LEU A 163 -11.65 -5.78 17.74
CA LEU A 163 -10.42 -6.33 17.19
C LEU A 163 -10.07 -7.71 17.79
N PHE A 164 -10.43 -7.97 19.04
CA PHE A 164 -10.14 -9.23 19.72
C PHE A 164 -11.02 -10.35 19.16
N LEU A 165 -12.33 -10.10 19.01
CA LEU A 165 -13.25 -11.06 18.39
C LEU A 165 -12.87 -11.37 16.94
N MET A 166 -12.41 -10.37 16.19
CA MET A 166 -11.91 -10.54 14.82
C MET A 166 -10.75 -11.55 14.78
N ARG A 167 -9.73 -11.34 15.63
CA ARG A 167 -8.57 -12.25 15.72
C ARG A 167 -8.95 -13.63 16.24
N LYS A 168 -9.91 -13.71 17.17
CA LYS A 168 -10.45 -14.99 17.65
C LYS A 168 -11.13 -15.77 16.52
N ALA A 169 -11.96 -15.11 15.71
CA ALA A 169 -12.60 -15.71 14.55
C ALA A 169 -11.58 -16.26 13.55
N GLN A 170 -10.54 -15.48 13.22
CA GLN A 170 -9.47 -15.89 12.29
C GLN A 170 -8.71 -17.13 12.75
N SER A 171 -8.54 -17.29 14.07
CA SER A 171 -7.82 -18.43 14.65
C SER A 171 -8.61 -19.75 14.60
N SER A 172 -9.87 -19.71 14.17
CA SER A 172 -10.70 -20.91 14.03
C SER A 172 -10.35 -21.70 12.76
N SER A 173 -10.31 -23.03 12.89
CA SER A 173 -10.09 -23.94 11.78
C SER A 173 -11.15 -23.83 10.67
N GLY A 174 -12.39 -23.46 11.02
CA GLY A 174 -13.47 -23.24 10.05
C GLY A 174 -13.18 -22.03 9.14
N PHE A 175 -12.74 -20.91 9.72
CA PHE A 175 -12.39 -19.70 8.97
C PHE A 175 -11.27 -19.98 7.95
N CYS A 176 -10.18 -20.65 8.37
CA CYS A 176 -9.08 -20.94 7.46
C CYS A 176 -9.47 -21.87 6.30
N ARG A 177 -10.30 -22.89 6.59
CA ARG A 177 -10.73 -23.86 5.59
C ARG A 177 -11.67 -23.23 4.57
N GLU A 178 -12.63 -22.44 5.03
CA GLU A 178 -13.76 -21.98 4.22
C GLU A 178 -13.47 -20.64 3.53
N ILE A 179 -12.74 -19.72 4.18
CA ILE A 179 -12.43 -18.40 3.62
C ILE A 179 -11.06 -18.39 2.93
N ARG A 180 -10.05 -19.03 3.53
CA ARG A 180 -8.68 -19.02 2.99
C ARG A 180 -8.34 -20.24 2.12
N GLN A 181 -9.32 -21.08 1.82
CA GLN A 181 -9.19 -22.24 0.93
C GLN A 181 -8.04 -23.19 1.35
N GLY A 182 -7.82 -23.35 2.66
CA GLY A 182 -6.79 -24.26 3.18
C GLY A 182 -5.34 -23.78 3.03
N ARG A 183 -5.10 -22.52 2.65
CA ARG A 183 -3.77 -21.90 2.75
C ARG A 183 -3.40 -21.67 4.22
N ASP A 184 -2.09 -21.63 4.51
CA ASP A 184 -1.56 -21.35 5.84
C ASP A 184 -2.35 -20.24 6.52
N CYS A 185 -2.84 -20.55 7.72
CA CYS A 185 -3.59 -19.65 8.60
C CYS A 185 -2.66 -18.55 9.15
N ASP A 186 -1.91 -17.87 8.29
CA ASP A 186 -1.11 -16.71 8.68
C ASP A 186 -2.06 -15.70 9.29
N LYS A 187 -2.07 -15.62 10.61
CA LYS A 187 -2.99 -14.76 11.35
C LYS A 187 -2.75 -13.34 10.87
N TRP A 188 -3.82 -12.59 10.62
CA TRP A 188 -3.65 -11.17 10.40
C TRP A 188 -2.96 -10.60 11.63
N ASP A 189 -1.96 -9.77 11.38
CA ASP A 189 -1.39 -9.00 12.47
C ASP A 189 -2.41 -7.98 12.97
N GLU A 190 -2.09 -7.30 14.07
CA GLU A 190 -2.99 -6.30 14.64
C GLU A 190 -3.25 -5.14 13.67
N SER A 191 -2.25 -4.76 12.86
CA SER A 191 -2.35 -3.66 11.91
C SER A 191 -3.30 -4.01 10.77
N GLU A 192 -3.19 -5.21 10.21
CA GLU A 192 -4.08 -5.76 9.18
C GLU A 192 -5.52 -5.88 9.71
N THR A 193 -5.67 -6.34 10.95
CA THR A 193 -6.99 -6.45 11.61
C THR A 193 -7.64 -5.07 11.74
N ARG A 194 -6.88 -4.06 12.18
CA ARG A 194 -7.33 -2.67 12.32
C ARG A 194 -7.67 -2.05 10.97
N GLU A 195 -6.83 -2.27 9.96
CA GLU A 195 -7.03 -1.80 8.59
C GLU A 195 -8.37 -2.29 8.00
N ILE A 196 -8.63 -3.59 8.11
CA ILE A 196 -9.85 -4.21 7.57
C ILE A 196 -11.10 -3.71 8.31
N ILE A 197 -11.04 -3.59 9.64
CA ILE A 197 -12.15 -3.04 10.43
C ILE A 197 -12.37 -1.56 10.12
N ALA A 198 -11.31 -0.77 9.98
CA ALA A 198 -11.41 0.64 9.63
C ALA A 198 -12.13 0.85 8.30
N ALA A 199 -11.71 0.12 7.25
CA ALA A 199 -12.35 0.19 5.95
C ALA A 199 -13.81 -0.27 5.99
N TYR A 200 -14.09 -1.39 6.64
CA TYR A 200 -15.46 -1.89 6.80
C TYR A 200 -16.36 -0.86 7.48
N GLN A 201 -15.92 -0.26 8.59
CA GLN A 201 -16.70 0.74 9.32
C GLN A 201 -16.90 2.02 8.50
N GLY A 202 -15.88 2.43 7.74
CA GLY A 202 -16.00 3.54 6.79
C GLY A 202 -17.13 3.31 5.79
N PHE A 203 -17.16 2.15 5.11
CA PHE A 203 -18.22 1.82 4.16
C PHE A 203 -19.59 1.65 4.84
N LYS A 204 -19.65 0.93 5.97
CA LYS A 204 -20.90 0.62 6.69
C LYS A 204 -21.65 1.90 7.09
N TYR A 205 -20.91 2.94 7.44
CA TYR A 205 -21.48 4.25 7.79
C TYR A 205 -21.43 5.25 6.64
N TYR A 206 -21.82 4.80 5.44
CA TYR A 206 -21.99 5.62 4.24
C TYR A 206 -20.71 6.32 3.76
N SER A 207 -19.62 5.55 3.64
CA SER A 207 -18.30 6.06 3.21
C SER A 207 -17.76 7.18 4.12
N SER A 208 -17.88 6.99 5.43
CA SER A 208 -17.49 8.00 6.43
C SER A 208 -16.03 7.86 6.86
N LYS A 209 -15.23 8.87 6.53
CA LYS A 209 -13.84 9.01 7.01
C LYS A 209 -13.75 8.93 8.54
N LYS A 210 -14.63 9.64 9.25
CA LYS A 210 -14.69 9.66 10.72
C LYS A 210 -14.98 8.28 11.33
N ALA A 211 -15.79 7.46 10.66
CA ALA A 211 -16.05 6.09 11.12
C ALA A 211 -14.82 5.19 10.96
N CYS A 212 -14.09 5.36 9.86
CA CYS A 212 -12.82 4.68 9.60
C CYS A 212 -11.73 5.06 10.62
N GLU A 213 -11.53 6.36 10.88
CA GLU A 213 -10.45 6.89 11.74
C GLU A 213 -10.47 6.37 13.18
N LYS A 214 -11.65 5.96 13.68
CA LYS A 214 -11.78 5.34 15.01
C LYS A 214 -10.88 4.10 15.19
N TYR A 215 -10.50 3.44 14.10
CA TYR A 215 -9.78 2.18 14.12
C TYR A 215 -8.37 2.27 13.52
N THR A 216 -7.97 3.41 12.98
CA THR A 216 -6.65 3.59 12.35
C THR A 216 -5.58 4.17 13.28
N GLN A 217 -5.94 4.52 14.51
CA GLN A 217 -4.98 5.06 15.46
C GLN A 217 -3.77 4.12 15.63
N GLY A 218 -2.56 4.66 15.43
CA GLY A 218 -1.31 3.92 15.57
C GLY A 218 -0.93 3.04 14.37
N LEU A 219 -1.73 3.04 13.28
CA LEU A 219 -1.31 2.43 12.03
C LEU A 219 -0.11 3.18 11.44
N GLU A 220 0.78 2.44 10.79
CA GLU A 220 1.97 2.97 10.12
C GLU A 220 1.99 2.60 8.64
N GLY A 221 2.94 3.16 7.90
CA GLY A 221 3.09 2.88 6.48
C GLY A 221 1.88 3.39 5.69
N HIS A 222 1.53 2.66 4.64
CA HIS A 222 0.39 2.98 3.78
C HIS A 222 -0.94 2.94 4.55
N ARG A 223 -1.04 2.08 5.56
CA ARG A 223 -2.26 1.87 6.37
C ARG A 223 -2.69 3.11 7.14
N ALA A 224 -1.77 4.02 7.45
CA ALA A 224 -2.10 5.30 8.09
C ALA A 224 -3.00 6.18 7.21
N TYR A 225 -2.96 6.01 5.89
CA TYR A 225 -3.67 6.83 4.91
C TYR A 225 -4.95 6.18 4.40
N ILE A 226 -5.34 5.01 4.92
CA ILE A 226 -6.51 4.28 4.40
C ILE A 226 -7.78 5.12 4.43
N CYS A 227 -8.04 5.85 5.52
CA CYS A 227 -9.25 6.67 5.63
C CYS A 227 -9.22 7.89 4.71
N ASP A 228 -8.06 8.54 4.56
CA ASP A 228 -7.88 9.68 3.65
C ASP A 228 -8.15 9.25 2.20
N VAL A 229 -7.50 8.16 1.77
CA VAL A 229 -7.61 7.71 0.39
C VAL A 229 -9.02 7.23 0.08
N MET A 230 -9.62 6.43 0.97
CA MET A 230 -10.89 5.76 0.67
C MET A 230 -12.13 6.63 0.89
N PHE A 231 -12.09 7.56 1.84
CA PHE A 231 -13.31 8.20 2.35
C PHE A 231 -13.23 9.73 2.44
N ASP A 232 -12.10 10.34 2.09
CA ASP A 232 -12.05 11.79 2.01
C ASP A 232 -12.83 12.32 0.79
N THR A 233 -13.46 13.46 0.96
CA THR A 233 -14.27 14.17 -0.02
C THR A 233 -13.47 14.89 -1.10
N TYR A 234 -12.17 15.12 -0.88
CA TYR A 234 -11.30 15.70 -1.91
C TYR A 234 -11.16 14.79 -3.14
N GLU A 235 -10.76 15.36 -4.28
CA GLU A 235 -10.48 14.59 -5.48
C GLU A 235 -9.32 13.61 -5.23
N LEU A 236 -9.45 12.38 -5.77
CA LEU A 236 -8.46 11.34 -5.55
C LEU A 236 -7.06 11.79 -6.03
N GLY A 237 -6.97 12.48 -7.16
CA GLY A 237 -5.71 13.00 -7.69
C GLY A 237 -4.99 13.92 -6.69
N ASP A 238 -5.72 14.84 -6.07
CA ASP A 238 -5.19 15.75 -5.05
C ASP A 238 -4.72 15.01 -3.79
N ILE A 239 -5.48 14.00 -3.35
CA ILE A 239 -5.11 13.18 -2.20
C ILE A 239 -3.80 12.44 -2.48
N LEU A 240 -3.72 11.73 -3.61
CA LEU A 240 -2.52 10.99 -4.00
C LEU A 240 -1.30 11.90 -4.15
N ASP A 241 -1.48 13.08 -4.75
CA ASP A 241 -0.41 14.05 -4.91
C ASP A 241 0.05 14.63 -3.57
N ASN A 242 -0.86 14.94 -2.65
CA ASN A 242 -0.51 15.39 -1.30
C ASN A 242 0.26 14.31 -0.51
N ILE A 243 -0.18 13.06 -0.58
CA ILE A 243 0.52 11.93 0.07
C ILE A 243 1.94 11.77 -0.51
N ALA A 244 2.07 11.78 -1.84
CA ALA A 244 3.37 11.65 -2.48
C ALA A 244 4.31 12.83 -2.14
N MET A 245 3.78 14.06 -2.07
CA MET A 245 4.54 15.23 -1.63
C MET A 245 5.00 15.12 -0.18
N ASP A 246 4.11 14.74 0.73
CA ASP A 246 4.42 14.60 2.15
C ASP A 246 5.53 13.55 2.38
N ILE A 247 5.48 12.44 1.65
CA ILE A 247 6.54 11.42 1.67
C ILE A 247 7.85 11.97 1.07
N ALA A 248 7.79 12.70 -0.04
CA ALA A 248 8.98 13.30 -0.65
C ALA A 248 9.67 14.28 0.31
N TYR A 249 8.90 15.12 1.02
CA TYR A 249 9.44 16.00 2.07
C TYR A 249 10.05 15.21 3.23
N TYR A 250 9.39 14.14 3.69
CA TYR A 250 9.93 13.25 4.72
C TYR A 250 11.28 12.66 4.33
N MET A 251 11.39 12.14 3.10
CA MET A 251 12.62 11.57 2.56
C MET A 251 13.71 12.63 2.41
N LEU A 252 13.38 13.80 1.85
CA LEU A 252 14.33 14.89 1.65
C LEU A 252 14.88 15.39 2.98
N ALA A 253 14.03 15.59 3.98
CA ALA A 253 14.43 15.97 5.33
C ALA A 253 15.43 14.98 5.92
N GLY A 254 15.24 13.67 5.67
CA GLY A 254 16.16 12.61 6.09
C GLY A 254 17.51 12.67 5.39
N GLN A 255 17.53 12.94 4.09
CA GLN A 255 18.74 13.02 3.27
C GLN A 255 19.58 14.28 3.56
N SER A 256 18.93 15.43 3.72
CA SER A 256 19.59 16.71 4.02
C SER A 256 19.93 16.87 5.51
N LYS A 257 19.33 16.05 6.38
CA LYS A 257 19.34 16.22 7.85
C LYS A 257 18.78 17.57 8.30
N ASP A 258 17.92 18.18 7.48
CA ASP A 258 17.25 19.44 7.80
C ASP A 258 15.82 19.18 8.26
N ASN A 259 15.58 19.38 9.56
CA ASN A 259 14.27 19.19 10.18
C ASN A 259 13.27 20.29 9.81
N SER A 260 13.72 21.46 9.33
CA SER A 260 12.81 22.53 8.93
C SER A 260 11.93 22.11 7.75
N ILE A 261 12.45 21.23 6.88
CA ILE A 261 11.72 20.65 5.74
C ILE A 261 10.45 19.92 6.18
N CYS A 262 10.45 19.31 7.38
CA CYS A 262 9.28 18.61 7.94
C CYS A 262 8.07 19.54 8.12
N GLN A 263 8.26 20.87 8.22
CA GLN A 263 7.15 21.83 8.34
C GLN A 263 6.24 21.84 7.10
N ASN A 264 6.76 21.42 5.95
CA ASN A 264 6.01 21.36 4.69
C ASN A 264 5.11 20.13 4.57
N ILE A 265 5.22 19.16 5.49
CA ILE A 265 4.36 17.97 5.52
C ILE A 265 2.98 18.37 6.06
N LYS A 266 1.93 18.11 5.29
CA LYS A 266 0.54 18.44 5.67
C LYS A 266 -0.02 17.43 6.66
N GLY A 267 0.22 16.13 6.45
CA GLY A 267 -0.22 15.05 7.33
C GLY A 267 0.41 15.14 8.71
N GLU A 268 -0.40 15.35 9.75
CA GLU A 268 0.06 15.60 11.12
C GLU A 268 0.90 14.44 11.68
N ASP A 269 0.46 13.21 11.45
CA ASP A 269 1.16 12.01 11.93
C ASP A 269 2.54 11.86 11.28
N LEU A 270 2.62 11.99 9.95
CA LEU A 270 3.90 11.89 9.24
C LEU A 270 4.82 13.06 9.59
N ARG A 271 4.27 14.28 9.73
CA ARG A 271 5.02 15.45 10.19
C ARG A 271 5.61 15.24 11.57
N THR A 272 4.84 14.72 12.51
CA THR A 272 5.30 14.41 13.87
C THR A 272 6.42 13.38 13.85
N LYS A 273 6.26 12.30 13.07
CA LYS A 273 7.32 11.29 12.87
C LYS A 273 8.55 11.86 12.18
N CYS A 274 8.39 12.86 11.32
CA CYS A 274 9.50 13.56 10.68
C CYS A 274 10.32 14.32 11.73
N PHE A 275 9.69 15.05 12.65
CA PHE A 275 10.41 15.76 13.72
C PHE A 275 11.07 14.86 14.78
N SER A 276 10.75 13.58 14.81
CA SER A 276 11.32 12.65 15.79
C SER A 276 12.85 12.55 15.70
N SER A 277 13.52 12.57 16.85
CA SER A 277 14.97 12.31 16.97
C SER A 277 15.36 10.89 16.56
N SER A 278 14.40 9.96 16.56
CA SER A 278 14.56 8.57 16.11
C SER A 278 13.98 8.34 14.71
N ARG A 279 14.00 9.36 13.84
CA ARG A 279 13.48 9.29 12.46
C ARG A 279 13.97 8.01 11.77
N LYS A 280 13.04 7.11 11.48
CA LYS A 280 13.32 5.90 10.71
C LYS A 280 13.54 6.27 9.24
N LYS A 281 14.35 5.48 8.53
CA LYS A 281 14.36 5.57 7.06
C LYS A 281 12.97 5.26 6.54
N PHE A 282 12.57 5.91 5.45
CA PHE A 282 11.27 5.63 4.82
C PHE A 282 11.11 4.14 4.46
N GLU A 283 12.21 3.51 4.04
CA GLU A 283 12.38 2.07 3.81
C GLU A 283 12.16 1.16 5.03
N ASN A 284 11.91 1.71 6.22
CA ASN A 284 11.67 0.95 7.45
C ASN A 284 10.23 1.12 7.98
N PHE A 285 9.33 1.71 7.19
CA PHE A 285 7.90 1.82 7.53
C PHE A 285 7.07 0.63 7.03
N TRP A 286 7.72 -0.52 6.81
CA TRP A 286 7.18 -1.71 6.15
C TRP A 286 7.32 -2.95 7.01
#